data_AF-A0A949GY86-F1
#
_entry.id   AF-A0A949GY86-F1
#
_cell.length_a   1.000
_cell.length_b   1.000
_cell.length_c   1.000
_cell.angle_alpha   90.00
_cell.angle_beta   90.00
_cell.angle_gamma   90.00
#
_symmetry.space_group_name_H-M   'P 1'
#
loop_
_entity.id
_entity.type
_entity.pdbx_description
1 polymer ?
#
loop_
_entity_poly.entity_id
_entity_poly.type
_entity_poly.pdbx_seq_one_letter_code
_entity_poly.pdbx_strand_id
1 'polypeptide(L)'
;MAEDTRLTPAEYLDRFFDELRAEVRSNPKLAARLTRALGGEVVFEDEHKADLANPYLLAASGSKSKFYSVFSGLKPNEIRRVLRDNNLATSVDVRGKTAEELVDMLFRRASSKISERKSTFF
;
A
#
# COMPACT_ATOMS: atom_id res chain seq x y z
N MET A 1 -9.81 38.97 -31.01
CA MET A 1 -8.88 39.40 -29.95
C MET A 1 -8.39 38.13 -29.29
N ALA A 2 -7.09 37.82 -29.42
CA ALA A 2 -6.54 36.64 -28.76
C ALA A 2 -6.35 37.01 -27.29
N GLU A 3 -7.24 36.53 -26.42
CA GLU A 3 -7.04 36.64 -24.99
C GLU A 3 -5.74 35.94 -24.65
N ASP A 4 -4.81 36.70 -24.05
CA ASP A 4 -3.49 36.23 -23.67
C ASP A 4 -3.68 35.08 -22.67
N THR A 5 -3.59 33.85 -23.17
CA THR A 5 -4.00 32.62 -22.47
C THR A 5 -2.95 32.16 -21.46
N ARG A 6 -2.06 33.07 -21.08
CA ARG A 6 -0.85 32.81 -20.30
C ARG A 6 -1.12 33.15 -18.85
N LEU A 7 -1.02 32.14 -18.00
CA LEU A 7 -1.08 32.29 -16.56
C LEU A 7 0.21 32.93 -16.06
N THR A 8 0.11 33.75 -15.03
CA THR A 8 1.28 34.13 -14.24
C THR A 8 1.88 32.88 -13.58
N PRO A 9 3.17 32.91 -13.19
CA PRO A 9 3.80 31.78 -12.52
C PRO A 9 3.04 31.33 -11.25
N ALA A 10 2.45 32.26 -10.50
CA ALA A 10 1.66 31.94 -9.31
C ALA A 10 0.37 31.20 -9.69
N GLU A 11 -0.41 31.73 -10.63
CA GLU A 11 -1.66 31.10 -11.09
C GLU A 11 -1.43 29.72 -11.71
N TYR A 12 -0.30 29.53 -12.40
CA TYR A 12 0.07 28.23 -12.95
C TYR A 12 0.38 27.20 -11.83
N LEU A 13 1.09 27.63 -10.79
CA LEU A 13 1.40 26.77 -9.63
C LEU A 13 0.15 26.44 -8.83
N ASP A 14 -0.75 27.41 -8.62
CA ASP A 14 -2.02 27.18 -7.92
C ASP A 14 -2.87 26.14 -8.66
N ARG A 15 -2.99 26.26 -9.98
CA ARG A 15 -3.68 25.26 -10.81
C ARG A 15 -3.02 23.88 -10.71
N PHE A 16 -1.69 23.82 -10.75
CA PHE A 16 -0.97 22.57 -10.59
C PHE A 16 -1.25 21.92 -9.22
N PHE A 17 -1.26 22.70 -8.14
CA PHE A 17 -1.58 22.19 -6.81
C PHE A 17 -3.02 21.69 -6.71
N ASP A 18 -3.97 22.35 -7.36
CA ASP A 18 -5.37 21.90 -7.41
C ASP A 18 -5.53 20.57 -8.17
N GLU A 19 -4.90 20.43 -9.33
CA GLU A 19 -4.88 19.19 -10.10
C GLU A 19 -4.19 18.06 -9.32
N LEU A 20 -3.06 18.36 -8.67
CA LEU A 20 -2.36 17.40 -7.82
C LEU A 20 -3.23 16.97 -6.62
N ARG A 21 -3.95 17.91 -6.00
CA ARG A 21 -4.85 17.62 -4.87
C ARG A 21 -6.03 16.74 -5.30
N ALA A 22 -6.57 16.99 -6.49
CA ALA A 22 -7.62 16.16 -7.07
C ALA A 22 -7.11 14.73 -7.33
N GLU A 23 -5.92 14.60 -7.92
CA GLU A 23 -5.31 13.30 -8.22
C GLU A 23 -4.94 12.53 -6.94
N VAL A 24 -4.42 13.20 -5.90
CA VAL A 24 -4.11 12.56 -4.62
C VAL A 24 -5.38 12.01 -3.94
N ARG A 25 -6.53 12.69 -4.11
CA ARG A 25 -7.82 12.22 -3.58
C ARG A 25 -8.37 11.02 -4.36
N SER A 26 -8.20 10.99 -5.68
CA SER A 26 -8.67 9.90 -6.53
C SER A 26 -7.72 8.70 -6.56
N ASN A 27 -6.44 8.90 -6.22
CA ASN A 27 -5.38 7.92 -6.35
C ASN A 27 -4.61 7.69 -5.03
N PRO A 28 -5.08 6.75 -4.19
CA PRO A 28 -4.45 6.43 -2.91
C PRO A 28 -2.98 6.01 -3.03
N LYS A 29 -2.59 5.39 -4.16
CA LYS A 29 -1.21 4.97 -4.44
C LYS A 29 -0.28 6.15 -4.66
N LEU A 30 -0.75 7.17 -5.36
CA LEU A 30 0.01 8.41 -5.51
C LEU A 30 0.14 9.12 -4.17
N ALA A 31 -0.95 9.21 -3.40
CA ALA A 31 -0.97 9.80 -2.06
C ALA A 31 0.09 9.16 -1.16
N ALA A 32 0.14 7.82 -1.09
CA ALA A 32 1.10 7.10 -0.26
C ALA A 32 2.56 7.26 -0.70
N ARG A 33 2.82 7.41 -2.00
CA ARG A 33 4.18 7.66 -2.51
C ARG A 33 4.64 9.06 -2.13
N LEU A 34 3.77 10.06 -2.29
CA LEU A 34 4.08 11.45 -1.98
C LEU A 34 4.29 11.64 -0.47
N THR A 35 3.39 11.11 0.37
CA THR A 35 3.53 11.23 1.83
C THR A 35 4.80 10.55 2.35
N ARG A 36 5.15 9.39 1.80
CA ARG A 36 6.43 8.72 2.10
C ARG A 36 7.64 9.53 1.65
N ALA A 37 7.62 10.09 0.45
CA ALA A 37 8.72 10.92 -0.05
C ALA A 37 8.91 12.20 0.78
N LEU A 38 7.82 12.73 1.33
CA LEU A 38 7.81 13.90 2.21
C LEU A 38 8.15 13.55 3.68
N GLY A 39 8.32 12.26 4.01
CA GLY A 39 8.61 11.81 5.37
C GLY A 39 7.43 11.92 6.34
N GLY A 40 6.22 12.13 5.85
CA GLY A 40 5.01 12.26 6.67
C GLY A 40 4.39 10.91 7.01
N GLU A 41 4.00 10.72 8.27
CA GLU A 41 3.13 9.62 8.69
C GLU A 41 1.66 10.03 8.48
N VAL A 42 0.91 9.23 7.71
CA VAL A 42 -0.51 9.48 7.43
C VAL A 42 -1.34 8.23 7.68
N VAL A 43 -2.55 8.43 8.20
CA VAL A 43 -3.55 7.37 8.38
C VAL A 43 -4.45 7.38 7.15
N PHE A 44 -4.47 6.28 6.40
CA PHE A 44 -5.44 6.08 5.31
C PHE A 44 -6.68 5.33 5.84
N GLU A 45 -7.87 5.71 5.40
CA GLU A 45 -9.13 5.03 5.76
C GLU A 45 -9.21 3.61 5.14
N ASP A 46 -10.01 2.75 5.77
CA ASP A 46 -9.96 1.28 5.68
C ASP A 46 -10.06 0.70 4.26
N GLU A 47 -10.79 1.33 3.35
CA GLU A 47 -11.05 0.80 2.00
C GLU A 47 -9.80 0.82 1.08
N HIS A 48 -8.79 1.64 1.42
CA HIS A 48 -7.52 1.72 0.68
C HIS A 48 -6.32 1.14 1.43
N LYS A 49 -6.51 0.69 2.68
CA LYS A 49 -5.44 0.04 3.45
C LYS A 49 -4.94 -1.21 2.75
N ALA A 50 -5.79 -1.98 2.09
CA ALA A 50 -5.43 -3.21 1.37
C ALA A 50 -4.45 -2.97 0.20
N ASP A 51 -4.68 -1.92 -0.58
CA ASP A 51 -3.89 -1.57 -1.77
C ASP A 51 -2.54 -0.91 -1.43
N LEU A 52 -2.40 -0.43 -0.18
CA LEU A 52 -1.26 0.32 0.32
C LEU A 52 -0.46 -0.42 1.41
N ALA A 53 -1.07 -1.42 2.03
CA ALA A 53 -0.46 -2.26 3.04
C ALA A 53 0.59 -3.16 2.38
N ASN A 54 1.83 -2.67 2.32
CA ASN A 54 2.95 -3.54 2.01
C ASN A 54 3.07 -4.57 3.17
N PRO A 55 2.82 -5.86 2.92
CA PRO A 55 2.83 -6.88 3.96
C PRO A 55 4.21 -7.02 4.60
N TYR A 56 5.29 -6.69 3.88
CA TYR A 56 6.63 -6.69 4.46
C TYR A 56 6.83 -5.55 5.48
N LEU A 57 6.32 -4.35 5.20
CA LEU A 57 6.46 -3.23 6.14
C LEU A 57 5.65 -3.47 7.40
N LEU A 58 4.39 -3.92 7.26
CA LEU A 58 3.55 -4.22 8.41
C LEU A 58 4.07 -5.41 9.23
N ALA A 59 4.68 -6.41 8.60
CA ALA A 59 5.35 -7.49 9.32
C ALA A 59 6.68 -7.06 9.96
N ALA A 60 7.37 -6.04 9.42
CA ALA A 60 8.62 -5.51 9.97
C ALA A 60 8.43 -4.56 11.15
N SER A 61 7.43 -3.68 11.09
CA SER A 61 7.23 -2.58 12.05
C SER A 61 5.97 -2.71 12.91
N GLY A 62 5.02 -3.55 12.53
CA GLY A 62 3.76 -3.74 13.24
C GLY A 62 3.78 -4.91 14.22
N SER A 63 2.98 -4.80 15.30
CA SER A 63 2.62 -5.97 16.11
C SER A 63 1.79 -6.95 15.28
N LYS A 64 1.88 -8.25 15.60
CA LYS A 64 1.04 -9.28 14.98
C LYS A 64 -0.45 -8.89 15.00
N SER A 65 -0.95 -8.33 16.10
CA SER A 65 -2.34 -7.87 16.20
C SER A 65 -2.72 -6.81 15.15
N LYS A 66 -1.83 -5.83 14.90
CA LYS A 66 -2.05 -4.76 13.91
C LYS A 66 -2.00 -5.30 12.46
N PHE A 67 -1.20 -6.33 12.22
CA PHE A 67 -1.19 -7.00 10.93
C PHE A 67 -2.53 -7.68 10.66
N TYR A 68 -3.03 -8.46 11.62
CA TYR A 68 -4.28 -9.19 11.45
C TYR A 68 -5.46 -8.24 11.35
N SER A 69 -5.52 -7.15 12.12
CA SER A 69 -6.62 -6.18 12.01
C SER A 69 -6.73 -5.52 10.62
N VAL A 70 -5.62 -5.41 9.89
CA VAL A 70 -5.60 -4.82 8.54
C VAL A 70 -6.01 -5.84 7.48
N PHE A 71 -5.54 -7.08 7.59
CA PHE A 71 -5.74 -8.09 6.55
C PHE A 71 -6.94 -9.02 6.79
N SER A 72 -7.46 -9.12 8.01
CA SER A 72 -8.63 -9.96 8.34
C SER A 72 -9.95 -9.41 7.81
N GLY A 73 -10.04 -8.09 7.59
CA GLY A 73 -11.22 -7.45 6.99
C GLY A 73 -11.32 -7.62 5.47
N LEU A 74 -10.30 -8.18 4.82
CA LEU A 74 -10.25 -8.31 3.36
C LEU A 74 -10.97 -9.55 2.85
N LYS A 75 -11.49 -9.44 1.62
CA LYS A 75 -12.07 -10.61 0.93
C LYS A 75 -10.96 -11.61 0.58
N PRO A 76 -11.25 -12.92 0.56
CA PRO A 76 -10.26 -13.94 0.22
C PRO A 76 -9.53 -13.68 -1.11
N ASN A 77 -10.23 -13.15 -2.11
CA ASN A 77 -9.65 -12.83 -3.42
C ASN A 77 -8.62 -11.70 -3.35
N GLU A 78 -8.82 -10.71 -2.47
CA GLU A 78 -7.91 -9.59 -2.26
C GLU A 78 -6.64 -10.08 -1.56
N ILE A 79 -6.77 -10.92 -0.53
CA ILE A 79 -5.63 -11.51 0.17
C ILE A 79 -4.79 -12.37 -0.80
N ARG A 80 -5.43 -13.16 -1.67
CA ARG A 80 -4.76 -13.93 -2.73
C ARG A 80 -4.02 -13.04 -3.73
N ARG A 81 -4.57 -11.87 -4.03
CA ARG A 81 -3.91 -10.87 -4.90
C ARG A 81 -2.68 -10.30 -4.20
N VAL A 82 -2.81 -9.84 -2.95
CA VAL A 82 -1.68 -9.32 -2.16
C VAL A 82 -0.55 -10.35 -2.04
N LEU A 83 -0.88 -11.62 -1.76
CA LEU A 83 0.09 -12.72 -1.69
C LEU A 83 0.88 -12.90 -3.01
N ARG A 84 0.21 -12.82 -4.16
CA ARG A 84 0.85 -13.00 -5.47
C ARG A 84 1.63 -11.77 -5.90
N ASP A 85 1.04 -10.58 -5.78
CA ASP A 85 1.63 -9.31 -6.18
C ASP A 85 2.92 -9.00 -5.40
N ASN A 86 3.05 -9.53 -4.17
CA ASN A 86 4.24 -9.39 -3.33
C ASN A 86 5.22 -10.57 -3.42
N ASN A 87 5.04 -11.50 -4.36
CA ASN A 87 5.85 -12.71 -4.49
C ASN A 87 5.94 -13.52 -3.19
N LEU A 88 4.84 -13.59 -2.44
CA LEU A 88 4.74 -14.36 -1.20
C LEU A 88 4.13 -15.73 -1.46
N ALA A 89 3.23 -15.88 -2.42
CA ALA A 89 2.67 -17.19 -2.75
C ALA A 89 2.35 -17.35 -4.23
N THR A 90 2.32 -18.60 -4.68
CA THR A 90 1.88 -19.01 -6.01
C THR A 90 0.39 -19.31 -6.04
N SER A 91 -0.19 -19.44 -7.23
CA SER A 91 -1.61 -19.83 -7.39
C SER A 91 -1.92 -21.22 -6.80
N VAL A 92 -0.92 -22.10 -6.70
CA VAL A 92 -1.06 -23.44 -6.10
C VAL A 92 -1.13 -23.32 -4.57
N ASP A 93 -0.26 -22.51 -3.98
CA ASP A 93 -0.18 -22.31 -2.53
C ASP A 93 -1.49 -21.79 -1.92
N VAL A 94 -2.21 -20.93 -2.66
CA VAL A 94 -3.42 -20.24 -2.17
C VAL A 94 -4.72 -20.99 -2.48
N ARG A 95 -4.67 -22.08 -3.24
CA ARG A 95 -5.85 -22.83 -3.67
C ARG A 95 -6.47 -23.58 -2.49
N GLY A 96 -7.79 -23.50 -2.36
CA GLY A 96 -8.54 -24.21 -1.31
C GLY A 96 -8.39 -23.64 0.10
N LYS A 97 -7.66 -22.53 0.27
CA LYS A 97 -7.47 -21.88 1.57
C LYS A 97 -8.59 -20.90 1.90
N THR A 98 -8.97 -20.91 3.17
CA THR A 98 -9.90 -19.97 3.81
C THR A 98 -9.26 -18.59 3.98
N ALA A 99 -10.08 -17.57 4.28
CA ALA A 99 -9.59 -16.21 4.51
C ALA A 99 -8.53 -16.15 5.61
N GLU A 100 -8.81 -16.81 6.74
CA GLU A 100 -7.92 -16.85 7.91
C GLU A 100 -6.57 -17.50 7.58
N GLU A 101 -6.59 -18.65 6.90
CA GLU A 101 -5.37 -19.34 6.46
C GLU A 101 -4.53 -18.52 5.48
N LEU A 102 -5.18 -17.69 4.65
CA LEU A 102 -4.48 -16.80 3.72
C LEU A 102 -3.81 -15.64 4.46
N VAL A 103 -4.45 -15.06 5.48
CA VAL A 103 -3.86 -14.01 6.33
C VAL A 103 -2.68 -14.56 7.14
N ASP A 104 -2.84 -15.75 7.73
CA ASP A 104 -1.76 -16.45 8.43
C ASP A 104 -0.56 -16.69 7.52
N MET A 105 -0.82 -17.17 6.30
CA MET A 105 0.23 -17.38 5.30
C MET A 105 0.94 -16.07 4.94
N LEU A 106 0.18 -15.00 4.74
CA LEU A 106 0.71 -13.68 4.40
C LEU A 106 1.66 -13.19 5.49
N PHE A 107 1.24 -13.25 6.76
CA PHE A 107 2.08 -12.87 7.88
C PHE A 107 3.35 -13.71 7.97
N ARG A 108 3.22 -15.04 7.91
CA ARG A 108 4.34 -15.97 8.05
C ARG A 108 5.39 -15.77 6.96
N ARG A 109 4.95 -15.72 5.69
CA ARG A 109 5.86 -15.61 4.55
C ARG A 109 6.50 -14.21 4.45
N ALA A 110 5.75 -13.15 4.79
CA ALA A 110 6.32 -11.81 4.87
C ALA A 110 7.39 -11.72 5.96
N SER A 111 7.12 -12.27 7.15
CA SER A 111 8.05 -12.29 8.28
C SER A 111 9.32 -13.10 7.95
N SER A 112 9.18 -14.29 7.36
CA SER A 112 10.30 -15.15 6.95
C SER A 112 11.26 -14.43 6.01
N LYS A 113 10.73 -13.78 4.97
CA LYS A 113 11.54 -13.04 4.00
C LYS A 113 12.27 -11.84 4.63
N ILE A 114 11.70 -11.21 5.65
CA ILE A 114 12.36 -10.11 6.37
C ILE A 114 13.48 -10.66 7.24
N SER A 115 13.25 -11.77 7.95
CA SER A 115 14.31 -12.42 8.73
C SER A 115 15.46 -12.90 7.86
N GLU A 116 15.17 -13.53 6.71
CA GLU A 116 16.18 -13.97 5.73
C GLU A 116 17.02 -12.79 5.22
N ARG A 117 16.38 -11.65 4.93
CA ARG A 117 17.10 -10.44 4.51
C ARG A 117 17.96 -9.88 5.64
N LYS A 118 17.47 -9.83 6.88
CA LYS A 118 18.25 -9.35 8.03
C LYS A 118 19.44 -10.27 8.35
N SER A 119 19.26 -11.58 8.23
CA SER A 119 20.34 -12.57 8.48
C SER A 119 21.41 -12.58 7.40
N THR A 120 21.15 -12.04 6.20
CA THR A 120 22.15 -11.93 5.13
C THR A 120 23.11 -10.74 5.33
N PHE A 121 22.81 -9.83 6.25
CA PHE A 121 23.67 -8.67 6.59
C PHE A 121 24.61 -8.93 7.79
N PHE A 122 24.67 -10.17 8.29
CA PHE A 122 25.63 -10.64 9.28
C PHE A 122 26.53 -11.72 8.67
#